data_AF-A0A955SS07-F1
#
_entry.id   AF-A0A955SS07-F1
#
_cell.length_a   1.000
_cell.length_b   1.000
_cell.length_c   1.000
_cell.angle_alpha   90.00
_cell.angle_beta   90.00
_cell.angle_gamma   90.00
#
_symmetry.space_group_name_H-M   'P 1'
#
loop_
_entity.id
_entity.type
_entity.pdbx_description
1 polymer ?
#
loop_
_entity_poly.entity_id
_entity_poly.type
_entity_poly.pdbx_seq_one_letter_code
_entity_poly.pdbx_strand_id
1 'polypeptide(L)'
;RNKWVAIFTQLHGDSSTLGEIWYAEADSPIGPWAGAIKVVTHDKYTFYNPHLHPEFTQKGSPILLFEGTYTKSFSGNEEATPRYDYNQILYRLDLDDIALGLK
;
A
#
# COMPACT_ATOMS: atom_id res chain seq x y z
N ARG A 1 -9.90 -0.90 15.77
CA ARG A 1 -11.02 -0.10 15.23
C ARG A 1 -12.25 -0.95 14.82
N ASN A 2 -12.23 -2.29 14.91
CA ASN A 2 -13.31 -3.19 14.44
C ASN A 2 -13.77 -2.90 13.00
N LYS A 3 -12.81 -2.65 12.11
CA LYS A 3 -13.03 -2.40 10.69
C LYS A 3 -12.34 -3.48 9.87
N TRP A 4 -12.90 -3.76 8.71
CA TRP A 4 -12.21 -4.44 7.63
C TRP A 4 -11.28 -3.45 6.93
N VAL A 5 -10.09 -3.90 6.54
CA VAL A 5 -9.08 -3.07 5.89
C VAL A 5 -8.76 -3.64 4.51
N ALA A 6 -8.44 -2.75 3.58
CA ALA A 6 -7.93 -3.10 2.27
C ALA A 6 -6.68 -2.28 1.97
N ILE A 7 -5.68 -2.93 1.37
CA ILE A 7 -4.54 -2.29 0.71
C ILE A 7 -4.58 -2.68 -0.76
N PHE A 8 -4.55 -1.71 -1.67
CA PHE A 8 -4.74 -1.98 -3.10
C PHE A 8 -3.99 -0.98 -3.98
N THR A 9 -3.62 -1.44 -5.17
CA THR A 9 -2.90 -0.64 -6.17
C THR A 9 -3.86 0.15 -7.06
N GLN A 10 -3.53 1.39 -7.36
CA GLN A 10 -4.23 2.19 -8.38
C GLN A 10 -3.57 1.97 -9.75
N LEU A 11 -4.37 1.72 -10.80
CA LEU A 11 -3.88 1.52 -12.18
C LEU A 11 -3.80 2.80 -13.02
N HIS A 12 -4.80 3.67 -12.95
CA HIS A 12 -4.90 4.90 -13.72
C HIS A 12 -5.31 6.09 -12.83
N GLY A 13 -5.22 7.32 -13.32
CA GLY A 13 -5.62 8.56 -12.62
C GLY A 13 -4.51 9.61 -12.65
N ASP A 14 -4.59 10.60 -11.78
CA ASP A 14 -3.63 11.74 -11.74
C ASP A 14 -2.18 11.31 -11.46
N SER A 15 -1.95 10.12 -10.88
CA SER A 15 -0.68 9.40 -10.96
C SER A 15 -0.89 7.88 -10.93
N SER A 16 -0.14 7.15 -11.75
CA SER A 16 0.22 5.72 -11.62
C SER A 16 0.83 5.20 -12.93
N THR A 17 2.04 4.65 -12.86
CA THR A 17 2.41 3.46 -13.64
C THR A 17 2.67 2.31 -12.65
N LEU A 18 1.71 2.15 -11.73
CA LEU A 18 1.55 1.23 -10.61
C LEU A 18 2.41 1.45 -9.37
N GLY A 19 2.90 2.67 -9.14
CA GLY A 19 3.59 3.05 -7.91
C GLY A 19 2.70 3.50 -6.75
N GLU A 20 1.37 3.46 -6.91
CA GLU A 20 0.42 4.07 -5.98
C GLU A 20 -0.33 3.03 -5.16
N ILE A 21 -0.25 3.12 -3.84
CA ILE A 21 -0.97 2.25 -2.90
C ILE A 21 -1.98 3.05 -2.08
N TRP A 22 -3.16 2.46 -1.97
CA TRP A 22 -4.29 3.01 -1.23
C TRP A 22 -4.67 2.09 -0.09
N TYR A 23 -5.10 2.71 1.00
CA TYR A 23 -5.70 2.10 2.17
C TYR A 23 -7.17 2.52 2.26
N ALA A 24 -8.07 1.61 2.63
CA ALA A 24 -9.46 1.92 2.92
C ALA A 24 -10.02 1.03 4.04
N GLU A 25 -11.09 1.50 4.68
CA GLU A 25 -11.83 0.76 5.70
C GLU A 25 -13.29 0.50 5.30
N ALA A 26 -13.87 -0.55 5.88
CA ALA A 26 -15.29 -0.88 5.78
C ALA A 26 -15.82 -1.55 7.06
N ASP A 27 -17.13 -1.48 7.28
CA ASP A 27 -17.81 -2.21 8.37
C ASP A 27 -18.08 -3.69 8.04
N SER A 28 -17.91 -4.08 6.78
CA SER A 28 -18.17 -5.42 6.25
C SER A 28 -17.10 -5.78 5.21
N PRO A 29 -16.71 -7.07 5.07
CA PRO A 29 -15.67 -7.47 4.12
C PRO A 29 -16.07 -7.24 2.67
N ILE A 30 -17.38 -7.10 2.40
CA ILE A 30 -17.94 -6.82 1.07
C ILE A 30 -18.27 -5.34 0.87
N GLY A 31 -17.90 -4.47 1.82
CA GLY A 31 -18.15 -3.04 1.76
C GLY A 31 -19.51 -2.61 2.36
N PRO A 32 -19.92 -1.34 2.13
CA PRO A 32 -19.28 -0.37 1.25
C PRO A 32 -17.89 0.05 1.75
N TRP A 33 -16.93 0.14 0.83
CA TRP A 33 -15.59 0.67 1.08
C TRP A 33 -15.60 2.18 0.84
N ALA A 34 -15.07 2.96 1.78
CA ALA A 34 -15.08 4.41 1.69
C ALA A 34 -13.82 5.02 2.34
N GLY A 35 -13.61 6.31 2.10
CA GLY A 35 -12.53 7.05 2.73
C GLY A 35 -11.13 6.55 2.35
N ALA A 36 -10.93 6.17 1.08
CA ALA A 36 -9.63 5.67 0.64
C ALA A 36 -8.55 6.77 0.77
N ILE A 37 -7.41 6.40 1.34
CA ILE A 37 -6.27 7.27 1.58
C ILE A 37 -5.08 6.68 0.83
N LYS A 38 -4.42 7.50 0.01
CA LYS A 38 -3.16 7.14 -0.60
C LYS A 38 -2.06 7.13 0.46
N VAL A 39 -1.38 5.99 0.60
CA VAL A 39 -0.40 5.74 1.68
C VAL A 39 1.02 5.54 1.17
N VAL A 40 1.20 5.21 -0.12
CA VAL A 40 2.51 5.13 -0.76
C VAL A 40 2.42 5.68 -2.18
N THR A 41 3.44 6.45 -2.57
CA THR A 41 3.73 6.82 -3.95
C THR A 41 5.19 6.49 -4.25
N HIS A 42 5.39 5.62 -5.23
CA HIS A 42 6.69 5.41 -5.86
C HIS A 42 6.78 6.25 -7.13
N ASP A 43 7.65 7.26 -7.13
CA ASP A 43 7.95 8.05 -8.32
C ASP A 43 8.77 7.22 -9.31
N LYS A 44 8.24 7.06 -10.53
CA LYS A 44 8.83 6.22 -11.59
C LYS A 44 9.27 4.85 -11.10
N TYR A 45 8.44 4.18 -10.32
CA TYR A 45 8.64 2.78 -9.97
C TYR A 45 7.29 2.09 -9.78
N THR A 46 7.18 0.85 -10.22
CA THR A 46 5.99 0.03 -10.03
C THR A 46 6.11 -0.66 -8.68
N PHE A 47 5.03 -0.62 -7.91
CA PHE A 47 4.86 -1.30 -6.63
C PHE A 47 3.48 -1.97 -6.59
N TYR A 48 3.44 -3.24 -7.01
CA TYR A 48 2.19 -3.95 -7.29
C TYR A 48 2.04 -5.24 -6.47
N ASN A 49 0.85 -5.84 -6.54
CA ASN A 49 0.46 -7.01 -5.75
C ASN A 49 0.68 -6.82 -4.25
N PRO A 50 0.09 -5.78 -3.63
CA PRO A 50 0.28 -5.57 -2.21
C PRO A 50 -0.32 -6.73 -1.41
N HIS A 51 0.38 -7.12 -0.35
CA HIS A 51 -0.07 -8.18 0.54
C HIS A 51 0.07 -7.76 2.00
N LEU A 52 -1.00 -7.91 2.77
CA LEU A 52 -1.00 -7.63 4.22
C LEU A 52 -0.43 -8.82 4.99
N HIS A 53 0.36 -8.54 6.01
CA HIS A 53 0.94 -9.52 6.94
C HIS A 53 0.40 -9.35 8.36
N PRO A 54 -0.90 -9.62 8.63
CA PRO A 54 -1.46 -9.50 9.97
C PRO A 54 -0.75 -10.41 10.98
N GLU A 55 -0.18 -11.53 10.54
CA GLU A 55 0.57 -12.50 11.35
C GLU A 55 1.86 -11.95 11.96
N PHE A 56 2.40 -10.83 11.42
CA PHE A 56 3.59 -10.17 11.97
C PHE A 56 3.28 -9.12 13.03
N THR A 57 2.00 -8.92 13.35
CA THR A 57 1.56 -7.93 14.33
C THR A 57 0.71 -8.58 15.42
N GLN A 58 0.77 -8.02 16.62
CA GLN A 58 -0.08 -8.49 17.71
C GLN A 58 -1.54 -8.16 17.43
N LYS A 59 -2.46 -9.00 17.92
CA LYS A 59 -3.90 -8.75 17.83
C LYS A 59 -4.22 -7.38 18.46
N GLY A 60 -4.91 -6.52 17.71
CA GLY A 60 -5.29 -5.18 18.16
C GLY A 60 -4.23 -4.10 17.93
N SER A 61 -3.07 -4.45 17.37
CA SER A 61 -2.07 -3.50 16.91
C SER A 61 -2.68 -2.45 15.96
N PRO A 62 -2.34 -1.15 16.10
CA PRO A 62 -2.69 -0.14 15.10
C PRO A 62 -1.78 -0.22 13.86
N ILE A 63 -0.75 -1.07 13.89
CA ILE A 63 0.22 -1.21 12.82
C ILE A 63 -0.24 -2.23 11.81
N LEU A 64 -0.26 -1.83 10.54
CA LEU A 64 -0.34 -2.73 9.40
C LEU A 64 1.04 -2.86 8.76
N LEU A 65 1.45 -4.10 8.51
CA LEU A 65 2.60 -4.40 7.68
C LEU A 65 2.08 -4.94 6.35
N PHE A 66 2.55 -4.38 5.25
CA PHE A 66 2.25 -4.90 3.92
C PHE A 66 3.48 -4.84 3.03
N GLU A 67 3.64 -5.84 2.19
CA GLU A 67 4.64 -5.84 1.13
C GLU A 67 4.03 -5.55 -0.22
N GLY A 68 4.88 -5.44 -1.23
CA GLY A 68 4.53 -5.38 -2.64
C GLY A 68 5.78 -5.51 -3.49
N THR A 69 5.58 -5.81 -4.77
CA THR A 69 6.67 -6.04 -5.71
C THR A 69 7.16 -4.72 -6.28
N TYR A 70 8.37 -4.33 -5.89
CA TYR A 70 9.08 -3.16 -6.39
C TYR A 70 9.85 -3.51 -7.67
N THR A 71 9.49 -2.89 -8.79
CA THR A 71 10.11 -3.15 -10.09
C THR A 71 10.07 -1.93 -11.01
N LYS A 72 11.09 -1.77 -11.86
CA LYS A 72 11.08 -0.74 -12.90
C LYS A 72 10.11 -1.09 -14.03
N SER A 73 9.67 -2.34 -14.17
CA SER A 73 8.73 -2.76 -15.22
C SER A 73 7.49 -1.88 -15.20
N PHE A 74 7.00 -1.45 -16.37
CA PHE A 74 5.83 -0.57 -16.55
C PHE A 74 5.97 0.87 -16.04
N SER A 75 6.97 1.17 -15.21
CA SER A 75 7.11 2.45 -14.51
C SER A 75 7.63 3.62 -15.34
N GLY A 76 8.15 3.33 -16.54
CA GLY A 76 8.87 4.30 -17.36
C GLY A 76 10.29 4.61 -16.87
N ASN A 77 10.79 3.93 -15.84
CA ASN A 77 12.16 4.10 -15.36
C ASN A 77 13.17 3.37 -16.25
N GLU A 78 14.19 4.10 -16.69
CA GLU A 78 15.25 3.60 -17.56
C GLU A 78 16.26 2.76 -16.76
N GLU A 79 16.55 3.17 -15.52
CA GLU A 79 17.57 2.58 -14.67
C GLU A 79 16.96 1.79 -13.52
N ALA A 80 17.40 0.54 -13.37
CA ALA A 80 16.96 -0.29 -12.27
C ALA A 80 17.76 0.03 -11.00
N THR A 81 17.10 0.08 -9.85
CA THR A 81 17.77 0.15 -8.55
C THR A 81 18.66 -1.10 -8.39
N PRO A 82 20.00 -0.95 -8.32
CA PRO A 82 20.89 -2.10 -8.33
C PRO A 82 20.59 -3.07 -7.18
N ARG A 83 20.44 -4.36 -7.50
CA ARG A 83 20.13 -5.45 -6.54
C ARG A 83 18.74 -5.41 -5.89
N TYR A 84 17.94 -4.38 -6.15
CA TYR A 84 16.61 -4.21 -5.55
C TYR A 84 15.46 -4.35 -6.53
N ASP A 85 15.71 -4.25 -7.84
CA ASP A 85 14.68 -4.43 -8.86
C ASP A 85 14.07 -5.83 -8.80
N TYR A 86 12.73 -5.89 -8.86
CA TYR A 86 11.93 -7.11 -8.76
C TYR A 86 12.04 -7.81 -7.39
N ASN A 87 12.01 -7.06 -6.29
CA ASN A 87 11.96 -7.59 -4.93
C ASN A 87 10.68 -7.19 -4.18
N GLN A 88 10.41 -7.86 -3.06
CA GLN A 88 9.39 -7.43 -2.11
C GLN A 88 9.94 -6.36 -1.18
N ILE A 89 9.24 -5.24 -1.04
CA ILE A 89 9.56 -4.20 -0.07
C ILE A 89 8.43 -4.12 0.96
N LEU A 90 8.80 -4.21 2.23
CA LEU A 90 7.86 -4.16 3.35
C LEU A 90 7.67 -2.72 3.83
N TYR A 91 6.41 -2.29 3.91
CA TYR A 91 6.00 -1.01 4.48
C TYR A 91 5.30 -1.20 5.83
N ARG A 92 5.42 -0.19 6.69
CA ARG A 92 4.71 -0.04 7.95
C ARG A 92 3.75 1.14 7.85
N LEU A 93 2.46 0.88 8.03
CA LEU A 93 1.42 1.90 8.15
C LEU A 93 0.92 1.93 9.59
N ASP A 94 0.99 3.10 10.23
CA ASP A 94 0.40 3.33 11.54
C ASP A 94 -0.99 3.93 11.38
N LEU A 95 -2.01 3.18 11.78
CA LEU A 95 -3.38 3.65 11.61
C LEU A 95 -3.74 4.78 12.59
N ASP A 96 -2.98 4.97 13.69
CA ASP A 96 -3.21 6.09 14.59
C ASP A 96 -2.79 7.41 13.95
N ASP A 97 -1.69 7.41 13.19
CA ASP A 97 -1.26 8.57 12.38
C ASP A 97 -2.34 8.94 11.35
N ILE A 98 -2.91 7.94 10.68
CA ILE A 98 -4.01 8.13 9.72
C ILE A 98 -5.24 8.77 10.39
N ALA A 99 -5.61 8.33 11.59
CA ALA A 99 -6.75 8.90 12.31
C ALA A 99 -6.49 10.34 12.77
N LEU A 100 -5.24 10.70 13.02
CA LEU A 100 -4.81 12.06 13.34
C LEU A 100 -4.64 12.95 12.08
N GLY A 101 -4.78 12.38 10.89
CA GLY A 101 -4.57 13.09 9.63
C GLY A 101 -3.09 13.38 9.31
N LEU A 102 -2.18 12.66 9.98
CA LEU A 102 -0.75 12.74 9.72
C LEU A 102 -0.44 11.84 8.51
N LYS A 103 0.17 12.42 7.47
CA LYS A 103 0.59 11.73 6.25
C LYS A 103 2.11 11.63 6.21
#